data_AF-A0A381I7W0-F1
#
_entry.id   AF-A0A381I7W0-F1
#
_cell.length_a   1.000
_cell.length_b   1.000
_cell.length_c   1.000
_cell.angle_alpha   90.00
_cell.angle_beta   90.00
_cell.angle_gamma   90.00
#
_symmetry.space_group_name_H-M   'P 1'
#
loop_
_entity.id
_entity.type
_entity.pdbx_description
1 polymer ?
#
loop_
_entity_poly.entity_id
_entity_poly.type
_entity_poly.pdbx_seq_one_letter_code
_entity_poly.pdbx_strand_id
1 'polypeptide(L)' 'MAALLKDALKPNLVQTLEGTPSFVHGGPFANIAHGCNSVIATRMAMHFADYVITEAGFGADLGAEKFFRYKM' A
#
# COMPACT_ATOMS: atom_id res chain seq x y z
N MET A 1 -20.01 10.62 1.70
CA MET A 1 -18.75 9.98 2.16
C MET A 1 -17.50 10.76 1.81
N ALA A 2 -17.27 11.16 0.55
CA ALA A 2 -15.98 11.70 0.10
C ALA A 2 -15.38 12.83 0.97
N ALA A 3 -16.20 13.79 1.41
CA ALA A 3 -15.74 14.87 2.29
C ALA A 3 -15.13 14.37 3.62
N LEU A 4 -15.69 13.29 4.19
CA LEU A 4 -15.18 12.69 5.43
C LEU A 4 -13.85 11.97 5.22
N LEU A 5 -13.57 11.51 4.00
CA LEU A 5 -12.35 10.77 3.66
C LEU A 5 -11.26 11.64 3.03
N LYS A 6 -11.52 12.94 2.83
CA LYS A 6 -10.61 13.87 2.14
C LYS A 6 -9.19 13.81 2.69
N ASP A 7 -9.05 13.88 4.01
CA ASP A 7 -7.74 13.85 4.67
C ASP A 7 -7.22 12.43 4.86
N ALA A 8 -8.12 11.47 5.10
CA ALA A 8 -7.78 10.06 5.27
C ALA A 8 -7.21 9.41 4.00
N LEU A 9 -7.42 9.98 2.82
CA LEU A 9 -6.85 9.50 1.55
C LEU A 9 -5.37 9.87 1.36
N LYS A 10 -4.81 10.74 2.20
CA LYS A 10 -3.41 11.16 2.13
C LYS A 10 -2.52 10.06 2.75
N PRO A 11 -1.50 9.54 2.03
CA PRO A 11 -0.55 8.58 2.60
C PRO A 11 0.16 9.12 3.84
N ASN A 12 0.29 8.31 4.88
CA ASN A 12 0.98 8.69 6.12
C ASN A 12 2.48 8.34 5.98
N LEU A 13 3.35 9.35 6.08
CA LEU A 13 4.79 9.19 6.07
C LEU A 13 5.31 8.93 7.49
N VAL A 14 6.07 7.86 7.63
CA VAL A 14 6.80 7.48 8.85
C VAL A 14 8.22 7.03 8.46
N GLN A 15 8.99 6.50 9.41
CA GLN A 15 10.35 5.99 9.16
C GLN A 15 10.59 4.65 9.85
N THR A 16 11.54 3.87 9.32
CA THR A 16 12.10 2.69 10.01
C THR A 16 13.05 3.11 11.14
N LEU A 17 13.58 2.15 11.90
CA LEU A 17 14.58 2.40 12.95
C LEU A 17 15.87 3.03 12.41
N GLU A 18 16.19 2.81 11.14
CA GLU A 18 17.39 3.33 10.46
C GLU A 18 17.10 4.61 9.66
N GLY A 19 15.92 5.21 9.82
CA GLY A 19 15.55 6.46 9.15
C GLY A 19 15.07 6.31 7.71
N THR A 20 14.96 5.09 7.17
CA THR A 20 14.38 4.86 5.83
C THR A 20 12.93 5.32 5.78
N PRO A 21 12.52 6.17 4.81
CA PRO A 21 11.14 6.63 4.65
C PRO A 21 10.17 5.48 4.34
N SER A 22 9.01 5.46 5.00
CA SER A 22 7.99 4.42 4.83
C SER A 22 6.57 5.01 4.77
N PHE A 23 5.75 4.57 3.84
CA PHE A 23 4.32 4.90 3.81
C PHE A 23 3.47 3.80 4.46
N VAL A 24 2.57 4.17 5.38
CA VAL A 24 1.59 3.26 6.00
C VAL A 24 0.19 3.76 5.68
N HIS A 25 -0.50 3.08 4.74
CA HIS A 25 -1.79 3.58 4.24
C HIS A 25 -2.64 2.49 3.56
N GLY A 26 -3.89 2.37 4.00
CA GLY A 26 -4.81 1.30 3.59
C GLY A 26 -4.52 -0.03 4.31
N GLY A 27 -5.51 -0.92 4.33
CA GLY A 27 -5.39 -2.23 4.97
C GLY A 27 -6.64 -3.09 4.79
N PRO A 28 -7.05 -3.40 3.54
CA PRO A 28 -8.16 -4.31 3.31
C PRO A 28 -7.75 -5.75 3.64
N PHE A 29 -8.73 -6.61 3.92
CA PHE A 29 -8.47 -8.04 4.06
C PHE A 29 -7.92 -8.65 2.77
N ALA A 30 -7.08 -9.68 2.93
CA ALA A 30 -6.55 -10.42 1.80
C ALA A 30 -7.49 -11.57 1.37
N ASN A 31 -8.41 -12.06 2.21
CA ASN A 31 -9.31 -13.16 1.83
C ASN A 31 -10.49 -12.68 0.97
N ILE A 32 -11.24 -11.67 1.44
CA ILE A 32 -12.43 -11.10 0.77
C ILE A 32 -12.13 -9.85 -0.08
N ALA A 33 -10.89 -9.35 -0.03
CA ALA A 33 -10.40 -8.26 -0.87
C ALA A 33 -8.97 -8.57 -1.34
N HIS A 34 -8.22 -7.56 -1.81
CA HIS A 34 -6.91 -7.76 -2.43
C HIS A 34 -5.72 -7.70 -1.47
N GLY A 35 -5.91 -7.35 -0.19
CA GLY A 35 -4.86 -7.49 0.83
C GLY A 35 -3.62 -6.62 0.65
N CYS A 36 -3.72 -5.46 0.01
CA CYS A 36 -2.58 -4.58 -0.26
C CYS A 36 -2.79 -3.18 0.32
N ASN A 37 -1.70 -2.46 0.60
CA ASN A 37 -1.75 -1.02 0.88
C ASN A 37 -2.35 -0.24 -0.31
N SER A 38 -2.73 1.02 -0.10
CA SER A 38 -3.38 1.82 -1.14
C SER A 38 -2.52 2.03 -2.40
N VAL A 39 -3.17 2.18 -3.55
CA VAL A 39 -2.50 2.54 -4.82
C VAL A 39 -1.83 3.92 -4.74
N ILE A 40 -2.44 4.90 -4.05
CA ILE A 40 -1.89 6.26 -3.94
C ILE A 40 -0.51 6.22 -3.25
N ALA A 41 -0.37 5.47 -2.15
CA ALA A 41 0.90 5.32 -1.45
C ALA A 41 1.98 4.63 -2.32
N THR A 42 1.63 3.53 -3.00
CA THR A 42 2.60 2.82 -3.87
C THR A 42 3.04 3.69 -5.04
N ARG A 43 2.14 4.41 -5.71
CA ARG A 43 2.48 5.32 -6.82
C ARG A 43 3.29 6.53 -6.35
N MET A 44 2.96 7.09 -5.19
CA MET A 44 3.73 8.18 -4.60
C MET A 44 5.16 7.72 -4.28
N ALA A 45 5.33 6.54 -3.67
CA ALA A 45 6.66 5.97 -3.43
C ALA A 45 7.46 5.80 -4.72
N MET A 46 6.85 5.27 -5.80
CA MET A 46 7.53 5.05 -7.08
C MET A 46 7.95 6.36 -7.77
N HIS A 47 7.34 7.48 -7.39
CA HIS A 47 7.73 8.79 -7.91
C HIS A 47 8.92 9.40 -7.15
N PHE A 48 9.09 9.08 -5.86
CA PHE A 48 10.08 9.71 -4.98
C PHE A 48 11.30 8.85 -4.64
N ALA A 49 11.29 7.55 -4.98
CA ALA A 49 12.36 6.62 -4.66
C ALA A 49 12.75 5.79 -5.89
N ASP A 50 14.04 5.46 -5.99
CA ASP A 50 14.55 4.58 -7.05
C ASP A 50 14.04 3.14 -6.92
N TYR A 51 13.78 2.70 -5.69
CA TYR A 51 13.24 1.39 -5.37
C TYR A 51 12.11 1.50 -4.35
N VAL A 52 11.05 0.72 -4.58
CA VAL A 52 9.89 0.65 -3.69
C VAL A 52 9.63 -0.79 -3.30
N ILE A 53 9.66 -1.05 -2.00
CA ILE A 53 9.29 -2.34 -1.43
C ILE A 53 7.85 -2.25 -0.92
N THR A 54 7.01 -3.19 -1.34
CA THR A 54 5.61 -3.31 -0.90
C THR A 54 5.25 -4.78 -0.72
N GLU A 55 4.17 -5.06 -0.02
CA GLU A 55 3.73 -6.42 0.32
C GLU A 55 2.23 -6.61 0.08
N ALA A 56 1.82 -7.87 0.07
CA ALA A 56 0.43 -8.30 0.04
C ALA A 56 0.21 -9.39 1.09
N GLY A 57 -0.96 -9.39 1.74
CA GLY A 57 -1.27 -10.33 2.82
C GLY A 57 -1.47 -11.78 2.35
N PHE A 58 -1.26 -12.74 3.26
CA PHE A 58 -1.18 -14.20 3.00
C PHE A 58 0.01 -14.60 2.09
N GLY A 59 0.00 -15.84 1.61
CA GLY A 59 1.04 -16.37 0.73
C GLY A 59 0.91 -15.88 -0.71
N ALA A 60 1.87 -16.27 -1.56
CA ALA A 60 1.91 -15.89 -2.97
C ALA A 60 0.73 -16.45 -3.78
N ASP A 61 0.16 -17.57 -3.33
CA ASP A 61 -1.05 -18.21 -3.88
C ASP A 61 -2.29 -17.32 -3.84
N LEU A 62 -2.28 -16.29 -2.97
CA LEU A 62 -3.43 -15.42 -2.77
C LEU A 62 -3.05 -13.94 -2.79
N GLY A 63 -2.10 -13.51 -1.95
CA GLY A 63 -1.67 -12.11 -1.88
C GLY A 63 -0.99 -11.63 -3.16
N ALA A 64 0.03 -12.38 -3.60
CA ALA A 64 0.77 -12.02 -4.81
C ALA A 64 -0.09 -12.16 -6.07
N GLU A 65 -0.89 -13.23 -6.20
CA GLU A 65 -1.86 -13.37 -7.31
C GLU A 65 -2.76 -12.14 -7.43
N LYS A 66 -3.34 -11.69 -6.31
CA LYS A 66 -4.23 -10.53 -6.31
C LYS A 66 -3.51 -9.22 -6.57
N PHE A 67 -2.27 -9.07 -6.07
CA PHE A 67 -1.45 -7.89 -6.33
C PHE A 67 -1.16 -7.73 -7.83
N PHE A 68 -0.66 -8.78 -8.48
CA PHE A 68 -0.30 -8.73 -9.90
C PHE A 68 -1.51 -8.70 -10.83
N ARG A 69 -2.64 -9.30 -10.44
CA ARG A 69 -3.83 -9.37 -11.29
C ARG A 69 -4.76 -8.18 -11.17
N TYR A 70 -4.89 -7.57 -9.99
CA TYR A 70 -5.91 -6.54 -9.74
C TYR A 70 -5.34 -5.17 -9.35
N LYS A 71 -4.12 -5.11 -8.79
CA LYS A 71 -3.53 -3.86 -8.30
C LYS A 71 -2.48 -3.26 -9.25
N MET A 72 -1.65 -4.09 -9.86
CA MET A 72 -0.68 -3.65 -10.89
C MET A 72 -1.36 -3.25 -12.20
#